data_AF-A0A3N5Y063-F1
#
_entry.id   AF-A0A3N5Y063-F1
#
_cell.length_a   1.000
_cell.length_b   1.000
_cell.length_c   1.000
_cell.angle_alpha   90.00
_cell.angle_beta   90.00
_cell.angle_gamma   90.00
#
_symmetry.space_group_name_H-M   'P 1'
#
loop_
_entity.id
_entity.type
_entity.pdbx_description
1 polymer ?
#
loop_
_entity_poly.entity_id
_entity_poly.type
_entity_poly.pdbx_seq_one_letter_code
_entity_poly.pdbx_strand_id
1 'polypeptide(L)'
;MAVVLIAVFLPLLMAFPAFGAVISQPDDTPTVTDIFINRNLYAVNDMLIYGLYDIPYDTIPSEKASETFVFEVWDDTETIEYGYKYVYPYNDYGYNTGLIALYFPATVGIVWESDLTLRIAEVDDYFDTPVDTDISITSANYSTLTTQDDNRTELYLNLYNIGQILQADMGKTFFTNSGVNTMALTSDGEDYYRGSISGLQAMCPQIFVIQQVNLDVEPRTWSTDQADTYRDRFESDWVGTEMETVGEQIGTNGNMAMALIVIVPLCIGGIIFSSMKFRRSEPGFVFASLVL
;
A
#
# COMPACT_ATOMS: atom_id res chain seq x y z
N MET A 1 29.81 -38.59 56.72
CA MET A 1 28.59 -37.88 56.27
C MET A 1 28.80 -37.07 54.99
N ALA A 2 29.90 -36.35 54.80
CA ALA A 2 30.15 -35.55 53.58
C ALA A 2 30.20 -36.37 52.27
N VAL A 3 30.71 -37.61 52.30
CA VAL A 3 30.84 -38.47 51.12
C VAL A 3 29.48 -39.00 50.62
N VAL A 4 28.50 -39.16 51.51
CA VAL A 4 27.15 -39.63 51.14
C VAL A 4 26.33 -38.49 50.50
N LEU A 5 26.59 -37.24 50.90
CA LEU A 5 25.91 -36.06 50.33
C LEU A 5 26.37 -35.77 48.89
N ILE A 6 27.64 -36.04 48.56
CA ILE A 6 28.18 -35.90 47.20
C ILE A 6 27.64 -37.00 46.27
N ALA A 7 27.50 -38.24 46.76
CA ALA A 7 27.00 -39.36 45.97
C ALA A 7 25.50 -39.24 45.61
N VAL A 8 24.71 -38.49 46.40
CA VAL A 8 23.27 -38.26 46.14
C VAL A 8 23.05 -37.03 45.23
N PHE A 9 23.94 -36.03 45.26
CA PHE A 9 23.83 -34.85 44.39
C PHE A 9 24.41 -35.06 42.98
N LEU A 10 25.36 -35.98 42.80
CA LEU A 10 25.98 -36.24 41.49
C LEU A 10 25.00 -36.72 40.39
N PRO A 11 24.04 -37.63 40.66
CA PRO A 11 23.04 -37.99 39.66
C PRO A 11 21.96 -36.89 39.45
N LEU A 12 21.78 -35.97 40.40
CA LEU A 12 20.83 -34.85 40.26
C LEU A 12 21.36 -33.74 39.33
N LEU A 13 22.69 -33.64 39.17
CA LEU A 13 23.36 -32.73 38.23
C LEU A 13 23.50 -33.31 36.82
N MET A 14 23.20 -34.60 36.61
CA MET A 14 23.18 -35.23 35.28
C MET A 14 21.77 -35.28 34.68
N ALA A 15 20.75 -34.79 35.39
CA ALA A 15 19.44 -34.49 34.82
C ALA A 15 19.43 -33.07 34.23
N PHE A 16 20.40 -32.76 33.36
CA PHE A 16 20.14 -31.72 32.37
C PHE A 16 19.08 -32.29 31.43
N PRO A 17 18.02 -31.53 31.09
CA PRO A 17 17.14 -31.95 30.03
C PRO A 17 18.01 -32.23 28.82
N ALA A 18 17.82 -33.41 28.23
CA ALA A 18 18.43 -33.75 26.96
C ALA A 18 18.21 -32.58 25.99
N PHE A 19 19.27 -32.26 25.26
CA PHE A 19 19.34 -31.45 24.04
C PHE A 19 17.98 -31.20 23.39
N GLY A 20 17.77 -29.96 22.92
CA GLY A 20 16.57 -29.56 22.16
C GLY A 20 16.16 -30.63 21.17
N ALA A 21 14.85 -30.79 20.94
CA ALA A 21 14.32 -31.81 20.06
C ALA A 21 15.01 -31.70 18.69
N VAL A 22 15.95 -32.61 18.43
CA VAL A 22 16.67 -32.68 17.16
C VAL A 22 15.67 -33.22 16.16
N ILE A 23 15.29 -32.38 15.21
CA ILE A 23 14.43 -32.81 14.11
C ILE A 23 15.29 -33.50 13.04
N SER A 24 14.69 -34.40 12.28
CA SER A 24 15.37 -34.98 11.12
C SER A 24 15.64 -33.90 10.09
N GLN A 25 16.70 -34.07 9.31
CA GLN A 25 16.95 -33.28 8.10
C GLN A 25 15.79 -33.45 7.10
N PRO A 26 15.55 -32.47 6.21
CA PRO A 26 14.63 -32.62 5.08
C PRO A 26 14.97 -33.85 4.23
N ASP A 27 13.97 -34.44 3.58
CA ASP A 27 14.16 -35.65 2.76
C ASP A 27 14.92 -35.37 1.45
N ASP A 28 14.90 -34.12 1.00
CA ASP A 28 15.63 -33.60 -0.16
C ASP A 28 16.09 -32.14 0.11
N THR A 29 17.01 -31.63 -0.71
CA THR A 29 17.52 -30.25 -0.56
C THR A 29 16.37 -29.24 -0.70
N PRO A 30 16.17 -28.35 0.29
CA PRO A 30 15.18 -27.27 0.19
C PRO A 30 15.41 -26.42 -1.06
N THR A 31 14.33 -25.92 -1.68
CA THR A 31 14.45 -25.11 -2.90
C THR A 31 13.58 -23.86 -2.85
N VAL A 32 13.94 -22.86 -3.65
CA VAL A 32 13.06 -21.75 -4.01
C VAL A 32 12.98 -21.65 -5.52
N THR A 33 11.76 -21.74 -6.04
CA THR A 33 11.42 -21.66 -7.46
C THR A 33 10.53 -20.45 -7.71
N ASP A 34 10.40 -20.07 -8.99
CA ASP A 34 9.57 -18.93 -9.41
C ASP A 34 9.86 -17.66 -8.60
N ILE A 35 11.14 -17.32 -8.46
CA ILE A 35 11.58 -16.12 -7.76
C ILE A 35 11.34 -14.90 -8.64
N PHE A 36 10.58 -13.95 -8.10
CA PHE A 36 10.27 -12.68 -8.74
C PHE A 36 10.65 -11.51 -7.83
N ILE A 37 11.10 -10.42 -8.45
CA ILE A 37 11.45 -9.19 -7.75
C ILE A 37 10.75 -8.01 -8.41
N ASN A 38 9.86 -7.36 -7.66
CA ASN A 38 9.17 -6.16 -8.09
C ASN A 38 9.63 -4.95 -7.29
N ARG A 39 9.57 -3.77 -7.92
CA ARG A 39 9.86 -2.49 -7.27
C ARG A 39 8.70 -1.51 -7.40
N ASN A 40 8.78 -0.42 -6.65
CA ASN A 40 7.82 0.68 -6.69
C ASN A 40 6.39 0.23 -6.34
N LEU A 41 6.24 -0.74 -5.44
CA LEU A 41 4.95 -1.35 -5.11
C LEU A 41 4.14 -0.52 -4.11
N TYR A 42 4.79 0.00 -3.08
CA TYR A 42 4.20 0.87 -2.07
C TYR A 42 4.81 2.28 -2.12
N ALA A 43 6.14 2.37 -2.16
CA ALA A 43 6.91 3.60 -2.22
C ALA A 43 7.96 3.56 -3.35
N VAL A 44 8.46 4.72 -3.75
CA VAL A 44 9.51 4.81 -4.78
C VAL A 44 10.78 4.10 -4.31
N ASN A 45 11.33 3.23 -5.16
CA ASN A 45 12.51 2.40 -4.95
C ASN A 45 12.41 1.39 -3.79
N ASP A 46 11.20 1.05 -3.35
CA ASP A 46 11.03 -0.17 -2.54
C ASP A 46 11.19 -1.42 -3.41
N MET A 47 11.32 -2.57 -2.75
CA MET A 47 11.50 -3.85 -3.40
C MET A 47 10.78 -4.95 -2.63
N LEU A 48 10.16 -5.88 -3.35
CA LEU A 48 9.59 -7.11 -2.81
C LEU A 48 10.23 -8.29 -3.54
N ILE A 49 10.90 -9.15 -2.79
CA ILE A 49 11.43 -10.44 -3.27
C ILE A 49 10.46 -11.52 -2.79
N TYR A 50 9.97 -12.36 -3.70
CA TYR A 50 9.03 -13.42 -3.36
C TYR A 50 9.18 -14.62 -4.29
N GLY A 51 8.80 -15.80 -3.82
CA GLY A 51 8.89 -17.03 -4.58
C GLY A 51 8.25 -18.22 -3.87
N LEU A 52 8.17 -19.33 -4.59
CA LEU A 52 7.70 -20.61 -4.08
C LEU A 52 8.85 -21.35 -3.41
N TYR A 53 8.79 -21.55 -2.11
CA TYR A 53 9.73 -22.44 -1.44
C TYR A 53 9.17 -23.86 -1.36
N ASP A 54 10.06 -24.84 -1.25
CA ASP A 54 9.74 -26.21 -0.91
C ASP A 54 10.76 -26.75 0.11
N ILE A 55 10.27 -27.19 1.27
CA ILE A 55 11.07 -27.83 2.33
C ILE A 55 10.54 -29.25 2.51
N PRO A 56 11.08 -30.24 1.77
CA PRO A 56 10.42 -31.53 1.60
C PRO A 56 10.53 -32.40 2.86
N TYR A 57 9.37 -32.83 3.36
CA TYR A 57 9.24 -33.86 4.40
C TYR A 57 8.10 -34.83 4.07
N ASP A 58 8.41 -36.11 3.91
CA ASP A 58 7.45 -37.21 3.78
C ASP A 58 6.66 -37.40 5.08
N THR A 59 7.34 -37.23 6.22
CA THR A 59 6.72 -37.22 7.56
C THR A 59 6.97 -35.87 8.22
N ILE A 60 5.90 -35.08 8.30
CA ILE A 60 5.96 -33.71 8.81
C ILE A 60 6.43 -33.69 10.27
N PRO A 61 7.50 -32.93 10.60
CA PRO A 61 7.96 -32.72 11.97
C PRO A 61 6.88 -32.07 12.86
N SER A 62 6.99 -32.25 14.19
CA SER A 62 6.08 -31.62 15.15
C SER A 62 6.34 -30.13 15.38
N GLU A 63 7.61 -29.75 15.29
CA GLU A 63 8.16 -28.40 15.36
C GLU A 63 7.80 -27.66 14.07
N LYS A 64 7.51 -26.37 14.13
CA LYS A 64 7.07 -25.63 12.93
C LYS A 64 8.25 -25.20 12.07
N ALA A 65 8.05 -25.14 10.76
CA ALA A 65 9.04 -24.57 9.84
C ALA A 65 9.40 -23.12 10.20
N SER A 66 8.46 -22.38 10.81
CA SER A 66 8.71 -21.02 11.32
C SER A 66 9.68 -20.94 12.51
N GLU A 67 10.02 -22.07 13.12
CA GLU A 67 10.94 -22.17 14.27
C GLU A 67 12.27 -22.80 13.85
N THR A 68 12.25 -23.65 12.82
CA THR A 68 13.37 -24.47 12.38
C THR A 68 14.11 -23.90 11.16
N PHE A 69 13.43 -23.09 10.34
CA PHE A 69 14.00 -22.49 9.12
C PHE A 69 13.85 -20.97 9.09
N VAL A 70 14.88 -20.30 8.57
CA VAL A 70 14.91 -18.85 8.33
C VAL A 70 15.28 -18.59 6.87
N PHE A 71 14.54 -17.70 6.22
CA PHE A 71 14.87 -17.22 4.89
C PHE A 71 15.59 -15.89 5.00
N GLU A 72 16.79 -15.80 4.45
CA GLU A 72 17.67 -14.64 4.57
C GLU A 72 18.08 -14.15 3.19
N VAL A 73 18.17 -12.83 3.02
CA VAL A 73 18.67 -12.21 1.78
C VAL A 73 20.02 -11.60 2.06
N TRP A 74 21.03 -12.08 1.35
CA TRP A 74 22.41 -11.66 1.42
C TRP A 74 22.84 -10.98 0.12
N ASP A 75 23.92 -10.19 0.19
CA ASP A 75 24.66 -9.79 -1.00
C ASP A 75 25.33 -10.99 -1.69
N ASP A 76 25.77 -10.80 -2.94
CA ASP A 76 26.44 -11.83 -3.75
C ASP A 76 27.72 -12.40 -3.10
N THR A 77 28.35 -11.63 -2.20
CA THR A 77 29.55 -12.06 -1.47
C THR A 77 29.27 -12.64 -0.08
N GLU A 78 28.01 -12.73 0.33
CA GLU A 78 27.58 -13.23 1.65
C GLU A 78 28.26 -12.51 2.83
N THR A 79 28.47 -11.21 2.68
CA THR A 79 29.08 -10.35 3.71
C THR A 79 28.07 -9.45 4.42
N ILE A 80 26.95 -9.13 3.77
CA ILE A 80 25.90 -8.25 4.27
C ILE A 80 24.56 -8.97 4.16
N GLU A 81 23.95 -9.23 5.31
CA GLU A 81 22.55 -9.62 5.39
C GLU A 81 21.65 -8.38 5.29
N TYR A 82 20.76 -8.35 4.31
CA TYR A 82 19.78 -7.28 4.14
C TYR A 82 18.52 -7.47 4.99
N GLY A 83 18.19 -8.72 5.30
CA GLY A 83 17.12 -9.06 6.22
C GLY A 83 16.66 -10.50 6.07
N TYR A 84 15.78 -10.90 6.99
CA TYR A 84 15.32 -12.27 7.12
C TYR A 84 13.81 -12.36 7.36
N LYS A 85 13.28 -13.56 7.19
CA LYS A 85 11.89 -13.88 7.49
C LYS A 85 11.70 -15.36 7.82
N TYR A 86 10.87 -15.63 8.82
CA TYR A 86 10.38 -16.96 9.11
C TYR A 86 9.20 -17.33 8.20
N VAL A 87 9.08 -18.61 7.89
CA VAL A 87 7.97 -19.18 7.14
C VAL A 87 6.63 -18.91 7.86
N TYR A 88 5.56 -18.71 7.09
CA TYR A 88 4.20 -18.67 7.65
C TYR A 88 3.61 -20.09 7.74
N PRO A 89 3.43 -20.66 8.94
CA PRO A 89 3.13 -22.09 9.11
C PRO A 89 1.62 -22.38 8.96
N TYR A 90 1.09 -22.22 7.74
CA TYR A 90 -0.34 -22.32 7.46
C TYR A 90 -0.83 -23.73 7.12
N ASN A 91 -0.10 -24.45 6.27
CA ASN A 91 -0.34 -25.84 5.90
C ASN A 91 0.88 -26.66 6.31
N ASP A 92 0.68 -27.89 6.78
CA ASP A 92 1.74 -28.82 7.19
C ASP A 92 2.84 -28.15 8.05
N TYR A 93 2.43 -27.31 9.01
CA TYR A 93 3.32 -26.52 9.87
C TYR A 93 4.35 -25.62 9.15
N GLY A 94 4.13 -25.35 7.86
CA GLY A 94 4.98 -24.54 6.99
C GLY A 94 5.99 -25.32 6.17
N TYR A 95 6.05 -26.65 6.30
CA TYR A 95 6.88 -27.51 5.46
C TYR A 95 6.24 -27.75 4.09
N ASN A 96 6.97 -28.45 3.22
CA ASN A 96 6.67 -28.65 1.82
C ASN A 96 6.52 -27.31 1.10
N THR A 97 5.60 -27.22 0.14
CA THR A 97 5.49 -26.07 -0.74
C THR A 97 4.78 -24.91 -0.06
N GLY A 98 5.36 -23.71 -0.17
CA GLY A 98 4.74 -22.49 0.31
C GLY A 98 5.28 -21.24 -0.35
N LEU A 99 4.79 -20.09 0.09
CA LEU A 99 5.17 -18.77 -0.41
C LEU A 99 6.00 -18.04 0.64
N ILE A 100 7.17 -17.57 0.22
CA ILE A 100 7.99 -16.64 1.00
C ILE A 100 8.00 -15.28 0.32
N ALA A 101 7.99 -14.21 1.11
CA ALA A 101 8.14 -12.85 0.59
C ALA A 101 8.80 -11.92 1.61
N LEU A 102 9.85 -11.23 1.17
CA LEU A 102 10.59 -10.24 1.94
C LEU A 102 10.45 -8.86 1.29
N TYR A 103 9.95 -7.90 2.05
CA TYR A 103 9.78 -6.51 1.62
C TYR A 103 10.93 -5.66 2.16
N PHE A 104 11.56 -4.89 1.27
CA PHE A 104 12.67 -4.00 1.58
C PHE A 104 12.30 -2.56 1.21
N PRO A 105 12.25 -1.63 2.18
CA PRO A 105 12.12 -0.22 1.86
C PRO A 105 13.41 0.30 1.21
N ALA A 106 13.29 1.38 0.43
CA ALA A 106 14.43 2.02 -0.25
C ALA A 106 15.62 2.38 0.67
N THR A 107 15.36 2.54 1.97
CA THR A 107 16.38 2.87 2.98
C THR A 107 17.38 1.75 3.25
N VAL A 108 17.07 0.50 2.87
CA VAL A 108 18.02 -0.63 3.00
C VAL A 108 19.18 -0.49 2.02
N GLY A 109 18.97 0.18 0.88
CA GLY A 109 20.04 0.51 -0.06
C GLY A 109 20.51 -0.65 -0.95
N ILE A 110 19.68 -1.69 -1.12
CA ILE A 110 19.95 -2.75 -2.09
C ILE A 110 19.95 -2.15 -3.50
N VAL A 111 20.99 -2.44 -4.27
CA VAL A 111 21.13 -1.93 -5.65
C VAL A 111 20.18 -2.71 -6.56
N TRP A 112 19.41 -2.02 -7.39
CA TRP A 112 18.51 -2.68 -8.35
C TRP A 112 19.31 -3.50 -9.36
N GLU A 113 18.85 -4.71 -9.68
CA GLU A 113 19.53 -5.68 -10.57
C GLU A 113 20.92 -6.13 -10.10
N SER A 114 21.29 -5.93 -8.83
CA SER A 114 22.47 -6.59 -8.28
C SER A 114 22.21 -8.08 -8.10
N ASP A 115 23.26 -8.89 -8.21
CA ASP A 115 23.16 -10.29 -7.81
C ASP A 115 22.96 -10.36 -6.27
N LEU A 116 22.09 -11.26 -5.83
CA LEU A 116 21.78 -11.49 -4.42
C LEU A 116 21.76 -13.00 -4.14
N THR A 117 21.88 -13.38 -2.88
CA THR A 117 21.72 -14.77 -2.43
C THR A 117 20.52 -14.86 -1.51
N LEU A 118 19.56 -15.71 -1.86
CA LEU A 118 18.49 -16.12 -0.96
C LEU A 118 18.92 -17.41 -0.27
N ARG A 119 19.12 -17.34 1.04
CA ARG A 119 19.53 -18.47 1.88
C ARG A 119 18.34 -19.04 2.63
N ILE A 120 18.20 -20.36 2.61
CA ILE A 120 17.36 -21.10 3.55
C ILE A 120 18.31 -21.62 4.63
N ALA A 121 18.30 -20.99 5.79
CA ALA A 121 19.14 -21.33 6.92
C ALA A 121 18.40 -22.24 7.90
N GLU A 122 19.08 -23.30 8.33
CA GLU A 122 18.62 -24.19 9.40
C GLU A 122 19.01 -23.63 10.77
N VAL A 123 18.09 -23.67 11.73
CA VAL A 123 18.36 -23.16 13.08
C VAL A 123 19.13 -24.18 13.92
N ASP A 124 20.33 -23.81 14.38
CA ASP A 124 21.25 -24.64 15.19
C ASP A 124 20.60 -25.35 16.38
N ASP A 125 19.60 -24.74 17.02
CA ASP A 125 18.94 -25.31 18.20
C ASP A 125 18.07 -26.55 17.88
N TYR A 126 17.72 -26.75 16.60
CA TYR A 126 16.83 -27.82 16.15
C TYR A 126 17.53 -28.89 15.29
N PHE A 127 18.73 -28.62 14.78
CA PHE A 127 19.47 -29.54 13.92
C PHE A 127 20.87 -29.86 14.47
N ASP A 128 21.22 -31.15 14.51
CA ASP A 128 22.55 -31.61 14.95
C ASP A 128 23.69 -31.15 14.03
N THR A 129 23.40 -30.97 12.74
CA THR A 129 24.35 -30.50 11.74
C THR A 129 23.57 -29.63 10.74
N PRO A 130 23.35 -28.35 11.08
CA PRO A 130 22.59 -27.42 10.25
C PRO A 130 23.23 -27.28 8.86
N VAL A 131 22.39 -27.25 7.83
CA VAL A 131 22.81 -27.05 6.44
C VAL A 131 22.08 -25.86 5.85
N ASP A 132 22.84 -24.87 5.40
CA ASP A 132 22.31 -23.74 4.65
C ASP A 132 22.19 -24.08 3.17
N THR A 133 21.08 -23.68 2.55
CA THR A 133 20.87 -23.80 1.12
C THR A 133 20.81 -22.44 0.46
N ASP A 134 21.75 -22.19 -0.45
CA ASP A 134 21.87 -20.90 -1.15
C ASP A 134 21.28 -20.96 -2.56
N ILE A 135 20.43 -19.98 -2.86
CA ILE A 135 19.80 -19.79 -4.16
C ILE A 135 20.23 -18.44 -4.73
N SER A 136 20.89 -18.46 -5.88
CA SER A 136 21.31 -17.24 -6.56
C SER A 136 20.13 -16.53 -7.22
N ILE A 137 19.98 -15.25 -6.89
CA ILE A 137 19.09 -14.31 -7.56
C ILE A 137 19.93 -13.54 -8.57
N THR A 138 19.46 -13.54 -9.82
CA THR A 138 20.15 -12.85 -10.93
C THR A 138 19.23 -11.81 -11.56
N SER A 139 19.79 -11.00 -12.46
CA SER A 139 19.03 -10.03 -13.27
C SER A 139 17.77 -10.59 -13.95
N ALA A 140 17.70 -11.89 -14.23
CA ALA A 140 16.52 -12.52 -14.83
C ALA A 140 15.29 -12.57 -13.89
N ASN A 141 15.48 -12.45 -12.58
CA ASN A 141 14.41 -12.46 -11.58
C ASN A 141 13.76 -11.08 -11.38
N TYR A 142 14.42 -10.02 -11.85
CA TYR A 142 13.97 -8.64 -11.68
C TYR A 142 12.89 -8.27 -12.71
N SER A 143 11.85 -7.59 -12.24
CA SER A 143 10.84 -6.99 -13.09
C SER A 143 11.47 -6.03 -14.08
N THR A 144 11.08 -6.12 -15.34
CA THR A 144 11.51 -5.15 -16.37
C THR A 144 10.67 -3.87 -16.35
N LEU A 145 9.62 -3.82 -15.51
CA LEU A 145 8.65 -2.74 -15.46
C LEU A 145 9.13 -1.59 -14.57
N THR A 146 8.76 -0.37 -14.94
CA THR A 146 9.24 0.86 -14.27
C THR A 146 8.15 1.60 -13.51
N THR A 147 6.90 1.53 -13.97
CA THR A 147 5.77 2.23 -13.33
C THR A 147 5.23 1.42 -12.15
N GLN A 148 4.64 2.10 -11.17
CA GLN A 148 4.01 1.44 -10.02
C GLN A 148 2.85 0.56 -10.46
N ASP A 149 1.95 1.04 -11.33
CA ASP A 149 0.76 0.29 -11.74
C ASP A 149 1.11 -0.98 -12.54
N ASP A 150 2.11 -0.91 -13.41
CA ASP A 150 2.57 -2.08 -14.18
C ASP A 150 3.20 -3.12 -13.24
N ASN A 151 4.06 -2.69 -12.30
CA ASN A 151 4.65 -3.58 -11.29
C ASN A 151 3.59 -4.25 -10.40
N ARG A 152 2.55 -3.52 -10.00
CA ARG A 152 1.43 -4.08 -9.22
C ARG A 152 0.62 -5.10 -10.02
N THR A 153 0.48 -4.88 -11.33
CA THR A 153 -0.18 -5.81 -12.25
C THR A 153 0.62 -7.09 -12.44
N GLU A 154 1.94 -6.98 -12.61
CA GLU A 154 2.83 -8.14 -12.67
C GLU A 154 2.83 -8.92 -11.35
N LEU A 155 2.92 -8.23 -10.21
CA LEU A 155 2.80 -8.85 -8.89
C LEU A 155 1.49 -9.64 -8.76
N TYR A 156 0.36 -9.06 -9.17
CA TYR A 156 -0.93 -9.76 -9.17
C TYR A 156 -0.89 -11.06 -10.01
N LEU A 157 -0.36 -10.99 -11.23
CA LEU A 157 -0.30 -12.14 -12.14
C LEU A 157 0.62 -13.24 -11.59
N ASN A 158 1.78 -12.87 -11.06
CA ASN A 158 2.73 -13.81 -10.48
C ASN A 158 2.14 -14.48 -9.24
N LEU A 159 1.55 -13.72 -8.32
CA LEU A 159 0.89 -14.26 -7.13
C LEU A 159 -0.29 -15.15 -7.48
N TYR A 160 -1.05 -14.82 -8.53
CA TYR A 160 -2.13 -15.66 -9.02
C TYR A 160 -1.60 -17.00 -9.55
N ASN A 161 -0.55 -16.99 -10.37
CA ASN A 161 0.07 -18.22 -10.91
C ASN A 161 0.65 -19.09 -9.79
N ILE A 162 1.39 -18.48 -8.86
CA ILE A 162 1.92 -19.13 -7.66
C ILE A 162 0.78 -19.78 -6.86
N GLY A 163 -0.30 -19.05 -6.62
CA GLY A 163 -1.39 -19.61 -5.84
C GLY A 163 -2.17 -20.70 -6.56
N GLN A 164 -2.18 -20.76 -7.89
CA GLN A 164 -2.73 -21.92 -8.59
C GLN A 164 -1.94 -23.21 -8.28
N ILE A 165 -0.61 -23.10 -8.15
CA ILE A 165 0.26 -24.20 -7.74
C ILE A 165 -0.06 -24.58 -6.28
N LEU A 166 -0.09 -23.61 -5.38
CA LEU A 166 -0.36 -23.85 -3.95
C LEU A 166 -1.76 -24.40 -3.69
N GLN A 167 -2.77 -24.00 -4.46
CA GLN A 167 -4.12 -24.56 -4.36
C GLN A 167 -4.14 -26.06 -4.69
N ALA A 168 -3.37 -26.46 -5.71
CA ALA A 168 -3.27 -27.86 -6.11
C ALA A 168 -2.54 -28.69 -5.05
N ASP A 169 -1.46 -28.13 -4.48
CA ASP A 169 -0.65 -28.78 -3.46
C ASP A 169 -1.38 -28.89 -2.11
N MET A 170 -1.89 -27.77 -1.59
CA MET A 170 -2.55 -27.72 -0.28
C MET A 170 -4.01 -28.21 -0.29
N GLY A 171 -4.58 -28.48 -1.47
CA GLY A 171 -5.99 -28.88 -1.62
C GLY A 171 -6.99 -27.82 -1.16
N LYS A 172 -6.61 -26.54 -1.19
CA LYS A 172 -7.43 -25.39 -0.76
C LYS A 172 -7.81 -24.51 -1.96
N THR A 173 -8.88 -23.73 -1.82
CA THR A 173 -9.28 -22.74 -2.84
C THR A 173 -8.92 -21.34 -2.34
N PHE A 174 -7.86 -20.76 -2.90
CA PHE A 174 -7.38 -19.41 -2.58
C PHE A 174 -8.00 -18.32 -3.43
N PHE A 175 -8.47 -18.62 -4.64
CA PHE A 175 -9.05 -17.63 -5.53
C PHE A 175 -10.50 -17.97 -5.90
N THR A 176 -11.32 -16.93 -5.96
CA THR A 176 -12.69 -16.99 -6.47
C THR A 176 -12.90 -15.92 -7.53
N ASN A 177 -13.88 -16.16 -8.40
CA ASN A 177 -14.24 -15.21 -9.42
C ASN A 177 -14.99 -14.02 -8.79
N SER A 178 -14.46 -12.81 -8.97
CA SER A 178 -15.02 -11.54 -8.46
C SER A 178 -15.62 -10.67 -9.57
N GLY A 179 -15.56 -11.10 -10.84
CA GLY A 179 -16.05 -10.31 -11.98
C GLY A 179 -15.63 -10.85 -13.35
N VAL A 180 -15.65 -9.99 -14.38
CA VAL A 180 -15.23 -10.41 -15.73
C VAL A 180 -13.70 -10.54 -15.76
N ASN A 181 -13.21 -11.78 -15.63
CA ASN A 181 -11.79 -12.15 -15.65
C ASN A 181 -10.94 -11.58 -14.50
N THR A 182 -11.55 -11.26 -13.36
CA THR A 182 -10.83 -10.83 -12.16
C THR A 182 -10.98 -11.89 -11.07
N MET A 183 -9.85 -12.45 -10.64
CA MET A 183 -9.78 -13.42 -9.56
C MET A 183 -9.39 -12.67 -8.29
N ALA A 184 -10.18 -12.84 -7.24
CA ALA A 184 -9.89 -12.27 -5.94
C ALA A 184 -9.67 -13.38 -4.91
N LEU A 185 -8.95 -13.07 -3.85
CA LEU A 185 -8.71 -14.02 -2.78
C LEU A 185 -10.02 -14.42 -2.09
N THR A 186 -10.15 -15.71 -1.77
CA THR A 186 -11.15 -16.22 -0.82
C THR A 186 -10.74 -15.88 0.61
N SER A 187 -11.57 -16.19 1.60
CA SER A 187 -11.18 -16.03 3.01
C SER A 187 -9.89 -16.78 3.35
N ASP A 188 -9.73 -18.01 2.84
CA ASP A 188 -8.54 -18.82 3.07
C ASP A 188 -7.31 -18.25 2.35
N GLY A 189 -7.50 -17.76 1.12
CA GLY A 189 -6.45 -17.08 0.37
C GLY A 189 -6.02 -15.77 1.05
N GLU A 190 -6.96 -14.99 1.56
CA GLU A 190 -6.64 -13.75 2.27
C GLU A 190 -5.85 -14.02 3.55
N ASP A 191 -6.23 -15.02 4.34
CA ASP A 191 -5.50 -15.40 5.55
C ASP A 191 -4.07 -15.86 5.21
N TYR A 192 -3.93 -16.73 4.22
CA TYR A 192 -2.64 -17.23 3.76
C TYR A 192 -1.73 -16.12 3.24
N TYR A 193 -2.18 -15.35 2.24
CA TYR A 193 -1.36 -14.34 1.59
C TYR A 193 -1.04 -13.16 2.51
N ARG A 194 -1.92 -12.80 3.46
CA ARG A 194 -1.60 -11.77 4.47
C ARG A 194 -0.56 -12.25 5.48
N GLY A 195 -0.58 -13.53 5.83
CA GLY A 195 0.44 -14.15 6.67
C GLY A 195 1.80 -14.26 5.95
N SER A 196 1.78 -14.72 4.70
CA SER A 196 2.98 -14.92 3.90
C SER A 196 3.57 -13.62 3.35
N ILE A 197 2.77 -12.59 3.05
CA ILE A 197 3.24 -11.31 2.49
C ILE A 197 2.72 -10.12 3.31
N SER A 198 3.58 -9.62 4.19
CA SER A 198 3.28 -8.47 5.03
C SER A 198 3.01 -7.23 4.17
N GLY A 199 1.86 -6.58 4.39
CA GLY A 199 1.50 -5.36 3.66
C GLY A 199 0.98 -5.57 2.23
N LEU A 200 0.66 -6.81 1.83
CA LEU A 200 0.16 -7.12 0.48
C LEU A 200 -1.04 -6.27 0.06
N GLN A 201 -1.93 -5.91 1.00
CA GLN A 201 -3.09 -5.08 0.69
C GLN A 201 -2.73 -3.68 0.17
N ALA A 202 -1.59 -3.13 0.61
CA ALA A 202 -1.11 -1.84 0.13
C ALA A 202 -0.32 -1.98 -1.19
N MET A 203 0.43 -3.08 -1.34
CA MET A 203 1.24 -3.34 -2.53
C MET A 203 0.40 -3.82 -3.73
N CYS A 204 -0.55 -4.72 -3.51
CA CYS A 204 -1.39 -5.32 -4.53
C CYS A 204 -2.86 -5.33 -4.09
N PRO A 205 -3.52 -4.16 -3.95
CA PRO A 205 -4.91 -4.09 -3.49
C PRO A 205 -5.87 -4.88 -4.38
N GLN A 206 -5.57 -5.00 -5.67
CA GLN A 206 -6.44 -5.63 -6.67
C GLN A 206 -6.69 -7.13 -6.44
N ILE A 207 -5.82 -7.82 -5.69
CA ILE A 207 -5.98 -9.25 -5.38
C ILE A 207 -7.07 -9.50 -4.31
N PHE A 208 -7.46 -8.47 -3.56
CA PHE A 208 -8.46 -8.55 -2.50
C PHE A 208 -9.86 -8.23 -3.02
N VAL A 209 -10.88 -8.86 -2.43
CA VAL A 209 -12.29 -8.57 -2.74
C VAL A 209 -12.65 -7.15 -2.33
N ILE A 210 -12.18 -6.72 -1.15
CA ILE A 210 -12.39 -5.36 -0.63
C ILE A 210 -11.13 -4.53 -0.89
N GLN A 211 -11.24 -3.61 -1.84
CA GLN A 211 -10.14 -2.73 -2.21
C GLN A 211 -10.25 -1.41 -1.46
N GLN A 212 -9.17 -1.00 -0.80
CA GLN A 212 -9.05 0.35 -0.27
C GLN A 212 -8.41 1.21 -1.36
N VAL A 213 -9.17 2.13 -1.92
CA VAL A 213 -8.68 3.07 -2.94
C VAL A 213 -8.48 4.41 -2.26
N ASN A 214 -7.30 5.01 -2.44
CA ASN A 214 -7.14 6.42 -2.11
C ASN A 214 -7.94 7.23 -3.14
N LEU A 215 -8.92 7.98 -2.65
CA LEU A 215 -9.65 8.94 -3.48
C LEU A 215 -8.69 10.08 -3.83
N ASP A 216 -8.17 10.04 -5.05
CA ASP A 216 -7.46 11.16 -5.64
C ASP A 216 -8.49 12.24 -6.04
N VAL A 217 -8.79 13.12 -5.08
CA VAL A 217 -9.67 14.26 -5.31
C VAL A 217 -8.77 15.46 -5.52
N GLU A 218 -8.45 15.75 -6.78
CA GLU A 218 -7.82 17.02 -7.15
C GLU A 218 -8.67 18.17 -6.57
N PRO A 219 -8.12 19.01 -5.67
CA PRO A 219 -8.86 20.13 -5.11
C PRO A 219 -9.31 21.04 -6.23
N ARG A 220 -10.63 21.20 -6.37
CA ARG A 220 -11.20 22.11 -7.37
C ARG A 220 -10.61 23.50 -7.20
N THR A 221 -9.82 23.94 -8.18
CA THR A 221 -9.26 25.28 -8.24
C THR A 221 -10.38 26.22 -8.67
N TRP A 222 -10.83 27.10 -7.77
CA TRP A 222 -11.76 28.17 -8.09
C TRP A 222 -10.94 29.32 -8.67
N SER A 223 -11.07 29.61 -9.97
CA SER A 223 -10.48 30.81 -10.55
C SER A 223 -11.40 32.02 -10.36
N THR A 224 -10.81 33.21 -10.26
CA THR A 224 -11.52 34.48 -10.25
C THR A 224 -11.80 35.02 -11.66
N ASP A 225 -11.54 34.24 -12.71
CA ASP A 225 -11.55 34.70 -14.11
C ASP A 225 -12.86 35.38 -14.50
N GLN A 226 -14.00 34.92 -13.98
CA GLN A 226 -15.29 35.59 -14.21
C GLN A 226 -15.38 36.94 -13.49
N ALA A 227 -14.88 37.04 -12.26
CA ALA A 227 -14.85 38.30 -11.51
C ALA A 227 -13.90 39.31 -12.18
N ASP A 228 -12.74 38.85 -12.64
CA ASP A 228 -11.78 39.67 -13.39
C ASP A 228 -12.37 40.10 -14.75
N THR A 229 -13.05 39.20 -15.48
CA THR A 229 -13.77 39.55 -16.71
C THR A 229 -14.86 40.61 -16.49
N TYR A 230 -15.56 40.60 -15.36
CA TYR A 230 -16.56 41.63 -15.05
C TYR A 230 -15.95 42.95 -14.62
N ARG A 231 -14.81 42.93 -13.90
CA ARG A 231 -14.05 44.13 -13.55
C ARG A 231 -13.49 44.82 -14.79
N ASP A 232 -12.93 44.03 -15.70
CA ASP A 232 -12.16 44.55 -16.83
C ASP A 232 -13.06 44.86 -18.05
N ARG A 233 -14.36 44.53 -17.99
CA ARG A 233 -15.32 44.71 -19.10
C ARG A 233 -15.46 46.16 -19.57
N PHE A 234 -15.27 47.12 -18.67
CA PHE A 234 -15.37 48.55 -18.98
C PHE A 234 -14.02 49.27 -18.86
N GLU A 235 -12.94 48.54 -18.58
CA GLU A 235 -11.61 49.11 -18.48
C GLU A 235 -11.19 49.64 -19.87
N SER A 236 -10.77 50.91 -19.93
CA SER A 236 -10.35 51.63 -21.15
C SER A 236 -11.46 51.98 -22.17
N ASP A 237 -12.73 51.73 -21.89
CA ASP A 237 -13.83 52.29 -22.69
C ASP A 237 -14.29 53.64 -22.11
N TRP A 238 -14.94 54.47 -22.93
CA TRP A 238 -15.46 55.78 -22.50
C TRP A 238 -16.39 55.65 -21.28
N VAL A 239 -17.11 54.53 -21.19
CA VAL A 239 -17.94 54.19 -20.02
C VAL A 239 -17.07 54.08 -18.78
N GLY A 240 -16.00 53.27 -18.77
CA GLY A 240 -15.14 53.11 -17.59
C GLY A 240 -14.45 54.40 -17.15
N THR A 241 -14.00 55.24 -18.08
CA THR A 241 -13.40 56.54 -17.77
C THR A 241 -14.39 57.49 -17.08
N GLU A 242 -15.64 57.52 -17.56
CA GLU A 242 -16.70 58.31 -16.93
C GLU A 242 -17.10 57.73 -15.56
N MET A 243 -17.13 56.40 -15.41
CA MET A 243 -17.39 55.75 -14.12
C MET A 243 -16.36 56.11 -13.07
N GLU A 244 -15.08 56.10 -13.42
CA GLU A 244 -13.98 56.47 -12.52
C GLU A 244 -14.03 57.96 -12.19
N THR A 245 -14.26 58.82 -13.18
CA THR A 245 -14.40 60.28 -12.98
C THR A 245 -15.55 60.62 -12.01
N VAL A 246 -16.70 59.95 -12.15
CA VAL A 246 -17.84 60.14 -11.25
C VAL A 246 -17.56 59.54 -9.87
N GLY A 247 -16.86 58.41 -9.80
CA GLY A 247 -16.39 57.82 -8.55
C GLY A 247 -15.47 58.75 -7.76
N GLU A 248 -14.50 59.37 -8.42
CA GLU A 248 -13.59 60.35 -7.83
C GLU A 248 -14.36 61.56 -7.28
N GLN A 249 -15.39 62.04 -7.99
CA GLN A 249 -16.21 63.18 -7.54
C GLN A 249 -17.00 62.89 -6.26
N ILE A 250 -17.35 61.63 -6.00
CA ILE A 250 -18.10 61.22 -4.80
C ILE A 250 -17.23 60.50 -3.76
N GLY A 251 -15.92 60.38 -4.01
CA GLY A 251 -14.95 59.77 -3.09
C GLY A 251 -15.05 58.25 -2.98
N THR A 252 -15.48 57.56 -4.05
CA THR A 252 -15.66 56.10 -4.07
C THR A 252 -15.05 55.48 -5.32
N ASN A 253 -14.88 54.15 -5.35
CA ASN A 253 -14.47 53.45 -6.57
C ASN A 253 -15.57 53.59 -7.65
N GLY A 254 -15.20 53.84 -8.91
CA GLY A 254 -16.13 54.06 -10.03
C GLY A 254 -17.17 52.96 -10.24
N ASN A 255 -16.85 51.71 -9.93
CA ASN A 255 -17.81 50.60 -9.96
C ASN A 255 -18.91 50.76 -8.90
N MET A 256 -18.57 51.29 -7.73
CA MET A 256 -19.53 51.57 -6.65
C MET A 256 -20.36 52.83 -6.96
N ALA A 257 -19.77 53.81 -7.64
CA ALA A 257 -20.45 55.02 -8.08
C ALA A 257 -21.56 54.74 -9.09
N MET A 258 -21.32 53.86 -10.07
CA MET A 258 -22.37 53.45 -11.00
C MET A 258 -23.45 52.61 -10.38
N ALA A 259 -23.09 51.69 -9.48
CA ALA A 259 -24.08 50.94 -8.72
C ALA A 259 -25.02 51.91 -8.00
N LEU A 260 -24.50 52.96 -7.38
CA LEU A 260 -25.31 54.02 -6.76
C LEU A 260 -26.18 54.79 -7.77
N ILE A 261 -25.62 55.20 -8.91
CA ILE A 261 -26.34 56.00 -9.93
C ILE A 261 -27.43 55.20 -10.64
N VAL A 262 -27.31 53.87 -10.74
CA VAL A 262 -28.33 53.02 -11.37
C VAL A 262 -29.36 52.55 -10.34
N ILE A 263 -28.91 52.09 -9.17
CA ILE A 263 -29.78 51.49 -8.15
C ILE A 263 -30.64 52.56 -7.45
N VAL A 264 -30.09 53.73 -7.13
CA VAL A 264 -30.83 54.76 -6.39
C VAL A 264 -32.03 55.31 -7.19
N PRO A 265 -31.90 55.68 -8.47
CA PRO A 265 -33.04 56.09 -9.28
C PRO A 265 -34.04 54.96 -9.54
N LEU A 266 -33.60 53.70 -9.66
CA LEU A 266 -34.51 52.55 -9.77
C LEU A 266 -35.33 52.34 -8.49
N CYS A 267 -34.71 52.45 -7.32
CA CYS A 267 -35.40 52.40 -6.03
C CYS A 267 -36.38 53.56 -5.86
N ILE A 268 -35.96 54.80 -6.17
CA ILE A 268 -36.83 55.98 -6.11
C ILE A 268 -37.98 55.87 -7.12
N GLY A 269 -37.69 55.45 -8.35
CA GLY A 269 -38.68 55.22 -9.40
C GLY A 269 -39.66 54.12 -9.03
N GLY A 270 -39.20 53.04 -8.41
CA GLY A 270 -40.03 51.98 -7.86
C GLY A 270 -40.94 52.47 -6.74
N ILE A 271 -40.45 53.32 -5.84
CA ILE A 271 -41.23 53.95 -4.77
C ILE A 271 -42.29 54.91 -5.35
N ILE A 272 -41.92 55.74 -6.33
CA ILE A 272 -42.85 56.67 -7.00
C ILE A 272 -43.92 55.90 -7.77
N PHE A 273 -43.53 54.91 -8.58
CA PHE A 273 -44.45 54.07 -9.32
C PHE A 273 -45.37 53.28 -8.39
N SER A 274 -44.82 52.73 -7.31
CA SER A 274 -45.58 52.05 -6.27
C SER A 274 -46.60 53.00 -5.64
N SER A 275 -46.18 54.18 -5.19
CA SER A 275 -47.08 55.17 -4.56
C SER A 275 -48.14 55.76 -5.50
N MET A 276 -47.82 55.93 -6.79
CA MET A 276 -48.76 56.46 -7.78
C MET A 276 -49.78 55.42 -8.22
N LYS A 277 -49.37 54.16 -8.41
CA LYS A 277 -50.22 53.11 -8.98
C LYS A 277 -50.91 52.24 -7.91
N PHE A 278 -50.25 52.03 -6.78
CA PHE A 278 -50.75 51.25 -5.66
C PHE A 278 -50.84 52.20 -4.45
N ARG A 279 -52.02 52.75 -4.16
CA ARG A 279 -52.24 53.76 -3.09
C ARG A 279 -51.99 53.26 -1.65
N ARG A 280 -51.17 52.22 -1.45
CA ARG A 280 -50.55 51.77 -0.21
C ARG A 280 -49.17 51.20 -0.55
N SER A 281 -48.12 51.76 0.06
CA SER A 281 -46.76 51.22 -0.03
C SER A 281 -46.69 49.91 0.75
N GLU A 282 -46.86 48.78 0.08
CA GLU A 282 -46.63 47.47 0.69
C GLU A 282 -45.11 47.19 0.75
N PRO A 283 -44.56 46.87 1.93
CA PRO A 283 -43.10 46.76 2.14
C PRO A 283 -42.40 45.67 1.31
N GLY A 284 -43.15 44.75 0.70
CA GLY A 284 -42.60 43.69 -0.17
C GLY A 284 -41.96 44.18 -1.47
N PHE A 285 -42.42 45.31 -2.03
CA PHE A 285 -41.85 45.85 -3.27
C PHE A 285 -40.53 46.61 -3.08
N VAL A 286 -40.30 47.21 -1.91
CA VAL A 286 -39.06 47.91 -1.58
C VAL A 286 -37.91 46.93 -1.28
N PHE A 287 -38.24 45.76 -0.71
CA PHE A 287 -37.25 44.70 -0.48
C PHE A 287 -36.82 43.99 -1.78
N ALA A 288 -37.72 43.85 -2.77
CA ALA A 288 -37.40 43.19 -4.03
C ALA A 288 -36.41 43.98 -4.91
N SER A 289 -36.37 45.31 -4.81
CA SER A 289 -35.41 46.15 -5.56
C SER A 289 -34.04 46.29 -4.90
N LEU A 290 -33.86 45.75 -3.69
CA LEU A 290 -32.61 45.77 -2.92
C LEU A 290 -31.79 44.47 -3.05
N VAL A 291 -32.38 43.43 -3.65
CA VAL A 291 -31.82 42.06 -3.76
C VAL A 291 -31.48 41.68 -5.22
N LEU A 292 -31.79 42.56 -6.19
CA LEU A 292 -31.36 42.48 -7.59
C LEU A 292 -30.24 43.50 -7.84
#